data_AF-A0A0E0PIX2-F1
#
_entry.id   AF-A0A0E0PIX2-F1
#
_cell.length_a   1.000
_cell.length_b   1.000
_cell.length_c   1.000
_cell.angle_alpha   90.00
_cell.angle_beta   90.00
_cell.angle_gamma   90.00
#
_symmetry.space_group_name_H-M   'P 1'
#
loop_
_entity.id
_entity.type
_entity.pdbx_description
1 polymer ?
#
loop_
_entity_poly.entity_id
_entity_poly.type
_entity_poly.pdbx_seq_one_letter_code
_entity_poly.pdbx_strand_id
1 'polypeptide(L)'
;MAANQTAPVSTLGRGDGPELIIVVGELEAEQSRYAGVSGQSNGYKRGALRACCGGGGPYNYNMSASCGLPGATTCEDPDAHVSWDGIHLTEAPYRFIANTWIRGPYAHPPLASVVRDDMVY
;
A
#
# COMPACT_ATOMS: atom_id res chain seq x y z
N MET A 1 -2.02 -2.77 21.38
CA MET A 1 -1.92 -1.37 21.79
C MET A 1 -2.30 -0.52 20.59
N ALA A 2 -3.45 0.15 20.64
CA ALA A 2 -3.97 0.95 19.55
C ALA A 2 -3.15 2.25 19.45
N ALA A 3 -2.47 2.45 18.32
CA ALA A 3 -1.88 3.74 18.01
C ALA A 3 -3.01 4.70 17.61
N ASN A 4 -3.49 5.47 18.59
CA ASN A 4 -4.17 6.73 18.38
C ASN A 4 -3.18 7.67 17.68
N GLN A 5 -3.23 7.74 16.36
CA GLN A 5 -2.43 8.69 15.59
C GLN A 5 -3.37 9.46 14.66
N THR A 6 -4.04 10.45 15.23
CA THR A 6 -4.25 11.72 14.55
C THR A 6 -2.87 12.28 14.19
N ALA A 7 -2.43 12.10 12.95
CA ALA A 7 -1.28 12.81 12.42
C ALA A 7 -1.54 14.34 12.47
N PRO A 8 -0.52 15.18 12.69
CA PRO A 8 -0.70 16.59 12.96
C PRO A 8 -1.28 17.35 11.76
N VAL A 9 -2.32 18.14 12.03
CA VAL A 9 -2.95 19.07 11.09
C VAL A 9 -1.93 20.14 10.68
N SER A 10 -1.64 20.23 9.39
CA SER A 10 -1.05 21.42 8.77
C SER A 10 -1.88 21.84 7.57
N THR A 11 -3.06 22.40 7.82
CA THR A 11 -3.71 23.29 6.85
C THR A 11 -2.85 24.55 6.72
N LEU A 12 -2.03 24.64 5.67
CA LEU A 12 -1.34 25.89 5.34
C LEU A 12 -2.40 26.86 4.79
N GLY A 13 -2.72 27.90 5.57
CA GLY A 13 -3.86 28.78 5.31
C GLY A 13 -3.64 29.88 4.26
N ARG A 14 -4.77 30.24 3.61
CA ARG A 14 -5.21 31.51 3.01
C ARG A 14 -4.26 32.28 2.08
N GLY A 15 -4.56 32.19 0.79
CA GLY A 15 -4.34 33.22 -0.23
C GLY A 15 -5.41 33.08 -1.32
N ASP A 16 -5.77 34.19 -2.00
CA ASP A 16 -6.82 34.27 -3.03
C ASP A 16 -6.44 33.57 -4.37
N GLY A 17 -5.97 32.33 -4.30
CA GLY A 17 -5.70 31.44 -5.44
C GLY A 17 -6.55 30.16 -5.34
N PRO A 18 -6.50 29.26 -6.34
CA PRO A 18 -7.13 27.94 -6.21
C PRO A 18 -6.59 27.28 -4.94
N GLU A 19 -7.51 26.81 -4.09
CA GLU A 19 -7.18 26.21 -2.80
C GLU A 19 -6.26 25.00 -3.03
N LEU A 20 -4.98 25.14 -2.72
CA LEU A 20 -4.03 24.04 -2.77
C LEU A 20 -4.32 23.12 -1.58
N ILE A 21 -4.94 21.98 -1.85
CA ILE A 21 -5.20 20.96 -0.84
C ILE A 21 -4.11 19.90 -0.90
N ILE A 22 -3.23 19.89 0.11
CA ILE A 22 -2.20 18.86 0.28
C ILE A 22 -2.81 17.72 1.10
N VAL A 23 -2.86 16.52 0.53
CA VAL A 23 -3.27 15.30 1.23
C VAL A 23 -2.03 14.46 1.52
N VAL A 24 -1.78 14.19 2.80
CA VAL A 24 -0.66 13.36 3.26
C VAL A 24 -1.19 11.97 3.62
N GLY A 25 -0.51 10.92 3.14
CA GLY A 25 -0.76 9.51 3.48
C GLY A 25 0.53 8.81 3.90
N GLU A 26 0.44 7.82 4.80
CA GLU A 26 1.59 7.11 5.39
C GLU A 26 1.72 5.66 4.87
N LEU A 27 2.33 5.51 3.69
CA LEU A 27 2.47 4.23 2.98
C LEU A 27 3.00 3.08 3.85
N GLU A 28 4.09 3.30 4.59
CA GLU A 28 4.76 2.29 5.42
C GLU A 28 3.89 1.81 6.58
N ALA A 29 3.17 2.74 7.22
CA ALA A 29 2.29 2.43 8.32
C ALA A 29 1.10 1.59 7.84
N GLU A 30 0.58 1.88 6.65
CA GLU A 30 -0.55 1.17 6.07
C GLU A 30 -0.15 -0.20 5.54
N GLN A 31 1.03 -0.33 4.96
CA GLN A 31 1.63 -1.62 4.62
C GLN A 31 1.77 -2.50 5.88
N SER A 32 2.28 -1.94 6.98
CA SER A 32 2.39 -2.64 8.26
C SER A 32 1.03 -3.06 8.82
N ARG A 33 0.00 -2.21 8.68
CA ARG A 33 -1.38 -2.54 9.06
C ARG A 33 -1.95 -3.65 8.20
N TYR A 34 -1.79 -3.59 6.88
CA TYR A 34 -2.24 -4.64 5.97
C TYR A 34 -1.60 -5.99 6.32
N ALA A 35 -0.29 -6.00 6.57
CA ALA A 35 0.44 -7.18 7.03
C ALA A 35 -0.09 -7.70 8.40
N GLY A 36 -0.45 -6.79 9.32
CA GLY A 36 -1.00 -7.15 10.63
C GLY A 36 -2.43 -7.72 10.59
N VAL A 37 -3.32 -7.17 9.74
CA VAL A 37 -4.70 -7.63 9.57
C VAL A 37 -4.75 -8.94 8.78
N SER A 38 -3.87 -9.10 7.79
CA SER A 38 -3.73 -10.34 7.01
C SER A 38 -3.14 -11.50 7.81
N GLY A 39 -2.35 -11.22 8.85
CA GLY A 39 -1.87 -12.24 9.79
C GLY A 39 -2.95 -12.86 10.69
N GLN A 40 -4.14 -12.27 10.77
CA GLN A 40 -5.24 -12.72 11.63
C GLN A 40 -6.49 -13.22 10.89
N SER A 41 -6.52 -13.11 9.55
CA SER A 41 -7.67 -13.51 8.74
C SER A 41 -7.25 -14.46 7.61
N ASN A 42 -8.03 -15.53 7.46
CA ASN A 42 -7.76 -16.72 6.65
C ASN A 42 -7.58 -16.45 5.13
N GLY A 43 -6.43 -15.93 4.68
CA GLY A 43 -6.17 -15.72 3.23
C GLY A 43 -4.73 -15.94 2.75
N TYR A 44 -3.72 -15.57 3.53
CA TYR A 44 -2.32 -15.63 3.08
C TYR A 44 -1.62 -16.91 3.54
N LYS A 45 -1.88 -18.02 2.85
CA LYS A 45 -1.29 -19.33 3.19
C LYS A 45 0.23 -19.40 2.96
N ARG A 46 0.84 -18.42 2.26
CA ARG A 46 2.26 -18.45 1.84
C ARG A 46 3.15 -17.36 2.49
N GLY A 47 2.57 -16.51 3.34
CA GLY A 47 3.27 -15.65 4.31
C GLY A 47 3.57 -14.21 3.85
N ALA A 48 3.43 -13.25 4.77
CA ALA A 48 3.72 -11.83 4.54
C ALA A 48 5.18 -11.54 4.15
N LEU A 49 6.10 -12.46 4.47
CA LEU A 49 7.54 -12.30 4.24
C LEU A 49 8.03 -12.92 2.94
N ARG A 50 7.22 -13.69 2.21
CA ARG A 50 7.62 -14.35 0.96
C ARG A 50 7.14 -13.52 -0.24
N ALA A 51 8.05 -13.20 -1.15
CA ALA A 51 7.72 -12.51 -2.39
C ALA A 51 6.99 -13.46 -3.37
N CYS A 52 5.98 -12.94 -4.07
CA CYS A 52 5.26 -13.71 -5.08
C CYS A 52 6.19 -14.10 -6.25
N CYS A 53 6.96 -13.14 -6.75
CA CYS A 53 7.88 -13.27 -7.86
C CYS A 53 9.34 -13.28 -7.38
N GLY A 54 10.15 -14.15 -7.97
CA GLY A 54 11.59 -14.22 -7.76
C GLY A 54 12.18 -15.59 -8.09
N GLY A 55 13.47 -15.76 -7.86
CA GLY A 55 14.24 -16.93 -8.31
C GLY A 55 14.47 -18.02 -7.25
N GLY A 56 13.54 -18.18 -6.30
CA GLY A 56 13.69 -19.14 -5.20
C GLY A 56 14.49 -18.61 -4.01
N GLY A 57 15.04 -19.50 -3.18
CA GLY A 57 15.79 -19.13 -1.97
C GLY A 57 14.91 -18.65 -0.80
N PRO A 58 15.53 -18.17 0.31
CA PRO A 58 14.82 -17.57 1.43
C PRO A 58 13.91 -16.44 0.93
N TYR A 59 12.66 -16.43 1.40
CA TYR A 59 11.66 -15.42 1.03
C TYR A 59 11.34 -15.31 -0.47
N ASN A 60 11.78 -16.28 -1.28
CA ASN A 60 11.68 -16.27 -2.75
C ASN A 60 12.54 -15.20 -3.43
N TYR A 61 13.57 -14.68 -2.75
CA TYR A 61 14.44 -13.66 -3.31
C TYR A 61 15.79 -14.25 -3.77
N ASN A 62 16.16 -13.94 -5.02
CA ASN A 62 17.45 -14.28 -5.60
C ASN A 62 17.89 -13.17 -6.54
N MET A 63 18.99 -12.47 -6.22
CA MET A 63 19.45 -11.31 -6.98
C MET A 63 19.88 -11.66 -8.42
N SER A 64 20.35 -12.89 -8.66
CA SER A 64 20.72 -13.36 -10.00
C SER A 64 19.52 -13.81 -10.85
N ALA A 65 18.34 -13.89 -10.24
CA ALA A 65 17.09 -14.31 -10.86
C ALA A 65 15.93 -13.46 -10.32
N SER A 66 16.15 -12.15 -10.28
CA SER A 66 15.12 -11.17 -9.90
C SER A 66 14.01 -11.14 -10.94
N CYS A 67 12.85 -10.59 -10.56
CA CYS A 67 11.71 -10.48 -11.47
C CYS A 67 12.08 -9.76 -12.78
N GLY A 68 11.78 -10.40 -13.92
CA GLY A 68 12.18 -9.94 -15.24
C GLY A 68 13.50 -10.52 -15.76
N LEU A 69 14.27 -11.22 -14.92
CA LEU A 69 15.46 -11.97 -15.34
C LEU A 69 15.15 -13.47 -15.56
N PRO A 70 15.95 -14.17 -16.40
CA PRO A 70 15.86 -15.61 -16.54
C PRO A 70 15.99 -16.35 -15.20
N GLY A 71 15.17 -17.39 -15.01
CA GLY A 71 15.15 -18.18 -13.77
C GLY A 71 14.23 -17.63 -12.68
N ALA A 72 13.63 -16.45 -12.86
CA ALA A 72 12.55 -15.98 -12.00
C ALA A 72 11.27 -16.81 -12.21
N THR A 73 10.53 -17.01 -11.12
CA THR A 73 9.23 -17.69 -11.08
C THR A 73 8.22 -16.81 -10.38
N THR A 74 6.95 -16.97 -10.71
CA THR A 74 5.84 -16.26 -10.05
C THR A 74 5.00 -17.23 -9.23
N CYS A 75 4.43 -16.73 -8.14
CA CYS A 75 3.46 -17.45 -7.36
C CYS A 75 2.16 -17.66 -8.15
N GLU A 76 1.35 -18.59 -7.69
CA GLU A 76 0.06 -18.94 -8.32
C GLU A 76 -1.04 -17.93 -7.98
N ASP A 77 -0.99 -17.37 -6.77
CA ASP A 77 -1.98 -16.43 -6.25
C ASP A 77 -1.29 -15.17 -5.70
N PRO A 78 -1.16 -14.10 -6.52
CA PRO A 78 -0.56 -12.84 -6.12
C PRO A 78 -1.34 -12.13 -5.01
N ASP A 79 -2.66 -12.32 -4.95
CA ASP A 79 -3.52 -11.70 -3.93
C ASP A 79 -3.27 -12.28 -2.54
N ALA A 80 -2.58 -13.42 -2.45
CA ALA A 80 -2.14 -14.07 -1.21
C ALA A 80 -0.70 -13.73 -0.78
N HIS A 81 -0.04 -12.73 -1.38
CA HIS A 81 1.31 -12.27 -1.02
C HIS A 81 1.40 -10.76 -0.85
N VAL A 82 2.14 -10.25 0.15
CA VAL A 82 2.17 -8.80 0.44
C VAL A 82 3.14 -8.15 -0.53
N SER A 83 4.28 -8.83 -0.73
CA SER A 83 5.32 -8.39 -1.63
C SER A 83 5.25 -9.11 -2.96
N TRP A 84 5.40 -8.35 -4.05
CA TRP A 84 5.61 -8.88 -5.38
C TRP A 84 7.02 -9.44 -5.53
N ASP A 85 8.08 -8.67 -5.26
CA ASP A 85 9.47 -9.05 -5.59
C ASP A 85 10.49 -8.77 -4.46
N GLY A 86 10.03 -8.39 -3.28
CA GLY A 86 10.83 -7.94 -2.15
C GLY A 86 10.96 -6.41 -2.04
N ILE A 87 10.54 -5.66 -3.06
CA ILE A 87 10.61 -4.18 -3.11
C ILE A 87 9.20 -3.61 -3.31
N HIS A 88 8.43 -4.18 -4.23
CA HIS A 88 7.09 -3.74 -4.59
C HIS A 88 6.02 -4.56 -3.87
N LEU A 89 4.85 -3.96 -3.69
CA LEU A 89 3.65 -4.63 -3.18
C LEU A 89 2.91 -5.32 -4.33
N THR A 90 2.09 -6.32 -4.01
CA THR A 90 1.11 -6.86 -4.96
C THR A 90 -0.13 -5.97 -5.04
N GLU A 91 -1.09 -6.31 -5.91
CA GLU A 91 -2.29 -5.50 -6.10
C GLU A 91 -3.15 -5.39 -4.84
N ALA A 92 -3.38 -6.48 -4.12
CA ALA A 92 -4.24 -6.49 -2.93
C ALA A 92 -3.82 -5.48 -1.82
N PRO A 93 -2.56 -5.40 -1.38
CA PRO A 93 -2.08 -4.36 -0.48
C PRO A 93 -2.15 -2.95 -1.09
N TYR A 94 -1.80 -2.76 -2.37
CA TYR A 94 -1.97 -1.44 -3.01
C TYR A 94 -3.42 -0.99 -3.03
N ARG A 95 -4.36 -1.91 -3.33
CA ARG A 95 -5.80 -1.66 -3.32
C ARG A 95 -6.30 -1.28 -1.92
N PHE A 96 -5.78 -1.94 -0.88
CA PHE A 96 -6.09 -1.58 0.49
C PHE A 96 -5.66 -0.14 0.81
N ILE A 97 -4.40 0.20 0.55
CA ILE A 97 -3.81 1.52 0.81
C ILE A 97 -4.55 2.61 0.01
N ALA A 98 -4.80 2.37 -1.28
CA ALA A 98 -5.52 3.32 -2.11
C ALA A 98 -6.94 3.58 -1.55
N ASN A 99 -7.67 2.54 -1.15
CA ASN A 99 -8.99 2.71 -0.57
C ASN A 99 -8.97 3.46 0.76
N THR A 100 -7.94 3.24 1.59
CA THR A 100 -7.80 3.95 2.86
C THR A 100 -7.44 5.42 2.69
N TRP A 101 -6.75 5.80 1.61
CA TRP A 101 -6.53 7.20 1.26
C TRP A 101 -7.76 7.85 0.62
N ILE A 102 -8.47 7.12 -0.24
CA ILE A 102 -9.62 7.66 -0.97
C ILE A 102 -10.78 7.91 -0.01
N ARG A 103 -11.11 6.92 0.82
CA ARG A 103 -12.34 6.90 1.63
C ARG A 103 -12.08 6.73 3.13
N GLY A 104 -10.90 6.26 3.50
CA GLY A 104 -10.57 5.89 4.86
C GLY A 104 -9.93 7.02 5.66
N PRO A 105 -9.60 6.74 6.93
CA PRO A 105 -9.04 7.72 7.86
C PRO A 105 -7.51 7.90 7.73
N TYR A 106 -6.85 7.26 6.75
CA TYR A 106 -5.38 7.25 6.64
C TYR A 106 -4.84 8.28 5.65
N ALA A 107 -5.72 9.12 5.10
CA ALA A 107 -5.39 10.39 4.46
C ALA A 107 -6.27 11.49 5.07
N HIS A 108 -5.70 12.67 5.32
CA HIS A 108 -6.44 13.78 5.91
C HIS A 108 -6.32 15.07 5.09
N PRO A 109 -7.45 15.64 4.64
CA PRO A 109 -8.77 14.99 4.54
C PRO A 109 -8.72 13.80 3.53
N PRO A 110 -9.67 12.83 3.57
CA PRO A 110 -9.71 11.76 2.57
C PRO A 110 -9.83 12.31 1.16
N LEU A 111 -9.17 11.71 0.17
CA LEU A 111 -9.13 12.26 -1.20
C LEU A 111 -10.55 12.48 -1.77
N ALA A 112 -11.49 11.57 -1.51
CA ALA A 112 -12.86 11.69 -1.99
C ALA A 112 -13.63 12.89 -1.40
N SER A 113 -13.14 13.53 -0.33
CA SER A 113 -13.75 14.74 0.23
C SER A 113 -13.22 16.04 -0.37
N VAL A 114 -12.14 15.96 -1.16
CA VAL A 114 -11.48 17.14 -1.75
C VAL A 114 -11.42 17.11 -3.26
N VAL A 115 -11.54 15.94 -3.88
CA VAL A 115 -11.81 15.81 -5.31
C VAL A 115 -13.26 16.26 -5.53
N ARG A 116 -13.42 17.36 -6.28
CA ARG A 116 -14.71 17.88 -6.70
C ARG A 116 -15.10 17.26 -8.04
N ASP A 117 -16.41 17.07 -8.26
CA ASP A 117 -16.97 16.49 -9.49
C ASP A 117 -16.65 17.31 -10.77
N ASP A 118 -16.16 18.55 -10.63
CA ASP A 118 -15.74 19.42 -11.73
C ASP A 118 -14.27 19.21 -12.17
N MET A 119 -13.52 18.29 -11.56
CA MET A 119 -12.17 17.88 -11.99
C MET A 119 -12.16 16.63 -12.90
N VAL A 120 -13.33 16.12 -13.29
CA VAL A 120 -13.46 15.08 -14.31
C VAL A 120 -13.64 15.76 -15.67
N TYR A 121 -12.60 15.75 -16.50
CA TYR A 121 -12.70 16.16 -17.91
C TYR A 121 -13.53 15.17 -18.72
#